data_AF-A0A955YT30-F1
#
_entry.id   AF-A0A955YT30-F1
#
_cell.length_a   1.000
_cell.length_b   1.000
_cell.length_c   1.000
_cell.angle_alpha   90.00
_cell.angle_beta   90.00
_cell.angle_gamma   90.00
#
_symmetry.space_group_name_H-M   'P 1'
#
loop_
_entity.id
_entity.type
_entity.pdbx_description
1 polymer ?
#
loop_
_entity_poly.entity_id
_entity_poly.type
_entity_poly.pdbx_seq_one_letter_code
_entity_poly.pdbx_strand_id
1 'polypeptide(L)'
;MHFPRSPLFTVTLLALSLLGLGACVGDPTPPDWDVASQQSNLSAAERVARAAMIRDAAAARGLYNGVLLAGIADAETQMSHCWSELTWACKGPNSVSCGGGPVVAGAGDGPCAIQQGGLGMFQFDAGTYAQTLVRDGERVLTIEGNVDAAVDFVIAMVKRSKHIAEPINTDDEALAWINEVRPWNDLYPVWIKTVTHYYNGCTPTSSCYPERYQRYRNHGLDIYEEMGADFWYGPTTGCGPVAAAGATIEENDFCFGAAGPVNFWRTEAAGSDGSLLWTHATDKPEASNWAVWNLNFVDPGEYLVEAYTAAPQAGSTLAIYEITASGNVESVVLDQSKVDGFQPIGTFSFAQGEGQRVRILDNTGEPSAAEKRLVVDAVRLTRIGDGGSGAMADPPGANTENSDGPGASPTEGPVRPAGLASGCSVTDGSRPSFPGTPLVLVGLALTILARRRGYRQA
;
A
#
# COMPACT_ATOMS: atom_id res chain seq x y z
N MET A 1 -38.95 -11.02 -77.22
CA MET A 1 -37.52 -10.69 -77.24
C MET A 1 -36.94 -11.17 -75.91
N HIS A 2 -36.53 -12.43 -75.79
CA HIS A 2 -35.22 -13.06 -76.09
C HIS A 2 -34.05 -12.59 -75.20
N PHE A 3 -33.52 -13.59 -74.46
CA PHE A 3 -32.27 -13.72 -73.68
C PHE A 3 -32.25 -13.27 -72.19
N PRO A 4 -31.47 -13.94 -71.31
CA PRO A 4 -31.63 -15.35 -70.92
C PRO A 4 -31.47 -15.63 -69.41
N ARG A 5 -31.91 -16.82 -68.98
CA ARG A 5 -31.55 -17.45 -67.70
C ARG A 5 -30.13 -18.02 -67.77
N SER A 6 -29.43 -18.03 -66.64
CA SER A 6 -28.18 -18.76 -66.43
C SER A 6 -28.18 -19.43 -65.04
N PRO A 7 -27.40 -20.50 -64.85
CA PRO A 7 -27.87 -21.72 -64.19
C PRO A 7 -27.34 -21.93 -62.76
N LEU A 8 -28.07 -22.78 -62.04
CA LEU A 8 -27.68 -23.47 -60.82
C LEU A 8 -26.42 -24.31 -61.05
N PHE A 9 -25.37 -24.07 -60.27
CA PHE A 9 -24.27 -25.01 -60.08
C PHE A 9 -24.47 -25.78 -58.79
N THR A 10 -24.88 -27.04 -58.96
CA THR A 10 -24.81 -28.09 -57.94
C THR A 10 -23.39 -28.64 -57.96
N VAL A 11 -22.62 -28.44 -56.89
CA VAL A 11 -21.35 -29.15 -56.67
C VAL A 11 -21.55 -30.13 -55.53
N THR A 12 -21.48 -31.40 -55.91
CA THR A 12 -21.52 -32.60 -55.08
C THR A 12 -20.36 -32.57 -54.07
N LEU A 13 -20.69 -32.60 -52.77
CA LEU A 13 -19.72 -32.80 -51.70
C LEU A 13 -19.23 -34.26 -51.74
N LEU A 14 -17.94 -34.46 -52.01
CA LEU A 14 -17.25 -35.73 -51.85
C LEU A 14 -16.95 -35.92 -50.36
N ALA A 15 -17.58 -36.92 -49.72
CA ALA A 15 -17.22 -37.34 -48.38
C ALA A 15 -15.89 -38.10 -48.43
N LEU A 16 -14.80 -37.45 -48.00
CA LEU A 16 -13.51 -38.08 -47.80
C LEU A 16 -13.24 -38.14 -46.28
N SER A 17 -13.38 -39.35 -45.74
CA SER A 17 -13.03 -39.68 -44.36
C SER A 17 -11.52 -39.65 -44.19
N LEU A 18 -11.00 -38.63 -43.51
CA LEU A 18 -9.64 -38.59 -42.98
C LEU A 18 -9.68 -38.58 -41.45
N LEU A 19 -9.33 -39.72 -40.87
CA LEU A 19 -8.75 -39.83 -39.54
C LEU A 19 -7.34 -39.24 -39.59
N GLY A 20 -7.06 -38.22 -38.77
CA GLY A 20 -5.73 -37.64 -38.65
C GLY A 20 -5.65 -36.46 -37.69
N LEU A 21 -5.26 -36.77 -36.45
CA LEU A 21 -4.54 -35.91 -35.49
C LEU A 21 -5.00 -34.44 -35.39
N GLY A 22 -5.84 -34.16 -34.39
CA GLY A 22 -6.08 -32.80 -33.90
C GLY A 22 -4.83 -32.23 -33.28
N ALA A 23 -4.03 -31.51 -34.07
CA ALA A 23 -3.06 -30.56 -33.55
C ALA A 23 -3.83 -29.34 -33.06
N CYS A 24 -3.85 -29.12 -31.75
CA CYS A 24 -4.25 -27.86 -31.17
C CYS A 24 -3.33 -26.79 -31.74
N VAL A 25 -3.90 -25.89 -32.55
CA VAL A 25 -3.28 -24.60 -32.87
C VAL A 25 -3.26 -23.84 -31.55
N GLY A 26 -2.16 -23.96 -30.81
CA GLY A 26 -1.90 -23.11 -29.68
C GLY A 26 -1.87 -21.67 -30.16
N ASP A 27 -2.65 -20.81 -29.51
CA ASP A 27 -2.43 -19.38 -29.59
C ASP A 27 -0.92 -19.12 -29.41
N PRO A 28 -0.33 -18.20 -30.19
CA PRO A 28 1.01 -17.74 -29.88
C PRO A 28 0.95 -17.13 -28.48
N THR A 29 1.47 -17.87 -27.50
CA THR A 29 1.78 -17.29 -26.21
C THR A 29 2.62 -16.05 -26.50
N PRO A 30 2.23 -14.87 -26.00
CA PRO A 30 3.08 -13.69 -26.11
C PRO A 30 4.48 -14.09 -25.61
N PRO A 31 5.55 -13.58 -26.24
CA PRO A 31 6.90 -13.94 -25.84
C PRO A 31 7.01 -13.75 -24.34
N ASP A 32 7.21 -14.88 -23.66
CA ASP A 32 7.57 -14.94 -22.27
C ASP A 32 8.88 -14.16 -22.17
N TRP A 33 8.80 -12.89 -21.79
CA TRP A 33 9.95 -12.23 -21.20
C TRP A 33 10.05 -12.88 -19.82
N ASP A 34 10.57 -14.09 -19.85
CA ASP A 34 11.08 -14.81 -18.72
C ASP A 34 12.27 -13.97 -18.26
N VAL A 35 11.94 -12.87 -17.56
CA VAL A 35 12.83 -12.14 -16.67
C VAL A 35 13.07 -13.16 -15.57
N ALA A 36 13.90 -14.15 -15.87
CA ALA A 36 14.31 -15.21 -14.97
C ALA A 36 14.48 -14.56 -13.62
N SER A 37 13.61 -14.91 -12.66
CA SER A 37 13.53 -14.31 -11.32
C SER A 37 14.92 -13.86 -10.89
N GLN A 38 15.22 -12.56 -11.05
CA GLN A 38 16.60 -12.08 -11.10
C GLN A 38 17.15 -11.98 -9.68
N GLN A 39 17.23 -13.09 -8.96
CA GLN A 39 17.53 -13.17 -7.54
C GLN A 39 18.65 -12.19 -7.15
N SER A 40 18.29 -11.24 -6.29
CA SER A 40 19.22 -10.51 -5.44
C SER A 40 20.17 -11.51 -4.77
N ASN A 41 21.44 -11.17 -4.69
CA ASN A 41 22.40 -11.97 -3.91
C ASN A 41 22.27 -11.69 -2.40
N LEU A 42 21.34 -10.82 -1.98
CA LEU A 42 21.08 -10.57 -0.57
C LEU A 42 20.39 -11.78 0.08
N SER A 43 20.95 -12.23 1.19
CA SER A 43 20.25 -13.15 2.11
C SER A 43 19.07 -12.47 2.80
N ALA A 44 18.14 -13.27 3.34
CA ALA A 44 17.01 -12.75 4.12
C ALA A 44 17.46 -11.82 5.27
N ALA A 45 18.56 -12.17 5.97
CA ALA A 45 19.09 -11.33 7.04
C ALA A 45 19.62 -9.97 6.52
N GLU A 46 20.28 -9.96 5.37
CA GLU A 46 20.74 -8.72 4.74
C GLU A 46 19.59 -7.86 4.23
N ARG A 47 18.51 -8.48 3.71
CA ARG A 47 17.28 -7.78 3.33
C ARG A 47 16.60 -7.12 4.53
N VAL A 48 16.49 -7.80 5.67
CA VAL A 48 15.97 -7.21 6.92
C VAL A 48 16.82 -6.00 7.35
N ALA A 49 18.15 -6.15 7.33
CA ALA A 49 19.05 -5.03 7.66
C ALA A 49 18.89 -3.85 6.69
N ARG A 50 18.75 -4.13 5.38
CA ARG A 50 18.52 -3.10 4.35
C ARG A 50 17.17 -2.41 4.53
N ALA A 51 16.11 -3.15 4.83
CA ALA A 51 14.79 -2.61 5.11
C ALA A 51 14.82 -1.68 6.32
N ALA A 52 15.60 -2.03 7.35
CA ALA A 52 15.73 -1.20 8.55
C ALA A 52 16.45 0.12 8.22
N MET A 53 17.51 0.06 7.41
CA MET A 53 18.18 1.28 6.92
C MET A 53 17.24 2.18 6.12
N ILE A 54 16.40 1.61 5.24
CA ILE A 54 15.39 2.37 4.48
C ILE A 54 14.38 3.01 5.42
N ARG A 55 13.81 2.23 6.35
CA ARG A 55 12.82 2.71 7.33
C ARG A 55 13.39 3.86 8.16
N ASP A 56 14.57 3.66 8.74
CA ASP A 56 15.15 4.59 9.71
C ASP A 56 15.63 5.88 9.02
N ALA A 57 16.23 5.78 7.83
CA ALA A 57 16.62 6.96 7.05
C ALA A 57 15.40 7.76 6.54
N ALA A 58 14.31 7.08 6.14
CA ALA A 58 13.07 7.75 5.75
C ALA A 58 12.38 8.43 6.94
N ALA A 59 12.35 7.77 8.10
CA ALA A 59 11.76 8.30 9.32
C ALA A 59 12.49 9.57 9.81
N ALA A 60 13.81 9.67 9.60
CA ALA A 60 14.59 10.88 9.88
C ALA A 60 14.13 12.11 9.06
N ARG A 61 13.39 11.89 7.97
CA ARG A 61 12.76 12.91 7.12
C ARG A 61 11.25 13.04 7.32
N GLY A 62 10.68 12.39 8.34
CA GLY A 62 9.24 12.43 8.65
C GLY A 62 8.38 11.45 7.83
N LEU A 63 8.99 10.55 7.04
CA LEU A 63 8.30 9.48 6.33
C LEU A 63 8.38 8.20 7.18
N TYR A 64 7.33 7.92 7.95
CA TYR A 64 7.25 6.76 8.84
C TYR A 64 6.75 5.50 8.13
N ASN A 65 6.13 5.65 6.96
CA ASN A 65 5.68 4.55 6.12
C ASN A 65 6.77 4.01 5.18
N GLY A 66 7.90 3.58 5.75
CA GLY A 66 9.10 3.19 5.00
C GLY A 66 8.91 2.01 4.02
N VAL A 67 7.87 1.19 4.21
CA VAL A 67 7.56 0.04 3.35
C VAL A 67 7.33 0.45 1.90
N LEU A 68 6.81 1.65 1.66
CA LEU A 68 6.56 2.13 0.30
C LEU A 68 7.85 2.38 -0.47
N LEU A 69 8.87 2.92 0.20
CA LEU A 69 10.20 3.08 -0.38
C LEU A 69 10.90 1.74 -0.55
N ALA A 70 10.79 0.85 0.44
CA ALA A 70 11.34 -0.49 0.33
C ALA A 70 10.72 -1.27 -0.83
N GLY A 71 9.41 -1.10 -1.08
CA GLY A 71 8.72 -1.68 -2.22
C GLY A 71 9.21 -1.16 -3.57
N ILE A 72 9.52 0.14 -3.67
CA ILE A 72 10.16 0.71 -4.87
C ILE A 72 11.58 0.13 -5.04
N ALA A 73 12.41 0.16 -3.99
CA ALA A 73 13.77 -0.37 -4.04
C ALA A 73 13.79 -1.86 -4.40
N ASP A 74 12.84 -2.63 -3.88
CA ASP A 74 12.68 -4.05 -4.21
C ASP A 74 12.24 -4.25 -5.67
N ALA A 75 11.27 -3.46 -6.12
CA ALA A 75 10.84 -3.47 -7.51
C ALA A 75 11.96 -3.10 -8.48
N GLU A 76 12.86 -2.17 -8.14
CA GLU A 76 13.93 -1.73 -9.04
C GLU A 76 15.14 -2.68 -9.04
N THR A 77 15.60 -3.05 -7.85
CA THR A 77 16.92 -3.69 -7.67
C THR A 77 16.88 -4.86 -6.70
N GLN A 78 15.69 -5.29 -6.28
CA GLN A 78 15.51 -6.25 -5.18
C GLN A 78 16.30 -5.82 -3.93
N MET A 79 16.19 -4.52 -3.65
CA MET A 79 16.86 -3.80 -2.56
C MET A 79 18.39 -3.73 -2.68
N SER A 80 18.98 -4.14 -3.79
CA SER A 80 20.43 -4.13 -4.00
C SER A 80 20.93 -2.70 -4.23
N HIS A 81 21.91 -2.28 -3.45
CA HIS A 81 22.56 -0.96 -3.59
C HIS A 81 23.97 -1.10 -4.14
N CYS A 82 24.65 -2.20 -3.79
CA CYS A 82 26.01 -2.48 -4.20
C CYS A 82 26.00 -3.42 -5.41
N TRP A 83 26.89 -3.17 -6.38
CA TRP A 83 26.97 -4.03 -7.56
C TRP A 83 27.29 -5.50 -7.22
N SER A 84 28.00 -5.75 -6.12
CA SER A 84 28.26 -7.11 -5.60
C SER A 84 26.98 -7.87 -5.24
N GLU A 85 25.90 -7.16 -4.92
CA GLU A 85 24.58 -7.70 -4.59
C GLU A 85 23.76 -8.01 -5.86
N LEU A 86 24.14 -7.41 -7.01
CA LEU A 86 23.42 -7.50 -8.28
C LEU A 86 24.38 -7.48 -9.49
N THR A 87 25.20 -8.52 -9.61
CA THR A 87 26.39 -8.52 -10.49
C THR A 87 26.10 -8.50 -11.99
N TRP A 88 24.85 -8.69 -12.40
CA TRP A 88 24.44 -8.58 -13.80
C TRP A 88 24.27 -7.13 -14.26
N ALA A 89 24.12 -6.18 -13.32
CA ALA A 89 23.92 -4.77 -13.61
C ALA A 89 25.23 -4.04 -13.94
N CYS A 90 25.14 -2.76 -14.33
CA CYS A 90 26.32 -1.93 -14.56
C CYS A 90 27.00 -1.55 -13.24
N LYS A 91 28.32 -1.30 -13.29
CA LYS A 91 29.08 -0.75 -12.15
C LYS A 91 28.99 0.77 -12.15
N GLY A 92 28.35 1.33 -11.13
CA GLY A 92 28.36 2.76 -10.87
C GLY A 92 29.64 3.26 -10.18
N PRO A 93 29.64 4.50 -9.67
CA PRO A 93 30.71 5.03 -8.84
C PRO A 93 30.89 4.23 -7.53
N ASN A 94 32.09 4.32 -6.94
CA ASN A 94 32.39 3.66 -5.67
C ASN A 94 31.66 4.31 -4.49
N SER A 95 31.32 3.51 -3.49
CA SER A 95 30.64 3.95 -2.28
C SER A 95 31.23 3.32 -1.02
N VAL A 96 31.22 4.10 0.06
CA VAL A 96 31.55 3.62 1.41
C VAL A 96 30.54 2.59 1.92
N SER A 97 29.26 2.69 1.55
CA SER A 97 28.23 1.69 1.90
C SER A 97 28.49 0.33 1.22
N CYS A 98 29.33 0.30 0.19
CA CYS A 98 29.72 -0.90 -0.54
C CYS A 98 31.16 -1.35 -0.23
N GLY A 99 31.70 -0.96 0.93
CA GLY A 99 33.07 -1.31 1.33
C GLY A 99 34.13 -0.72 0.39
N GLY A 100 33.85 0.41 -0.26
CA GLY A 100 34.68 1.01 -1.29
C GLY A 100 34.46 0.46 -2.71
N GLY A 101 33.57 -0.54 -2.86
CA GLY A 101 33.14 -1.07 -4.14
C GLY A 101 32.08 -0.20 -4.85
N PRO A 102 31.75 -0.51 -6.11
CA PRO A 102 30.79 0.24 -6.90
C PRO A 102 29.34 0.04 -6.44
N VAL A 103 28.54 1.11 -6.50
CA VAL A 103 27.08 1.00 -6.43
C VAL A 103 26.53 0.31 -7.67
N VAL A 104 25.33 -0.25 -7.56
CA VAL A 104 24.58 -0.75 -8.70
C VAL A 104 24.21 0.42 -9.62
N ALA A 105 24.29 0.19 -10.93
CA ALA A 105 23.79 1.11 -11.93
C ALA A 105 22.91 0.39 -12.97
N GLY A 106 21.84 1.04 -13.41
CA GLY A 106 20.85 0.47 -14.32
C GLY A 106 21.45 0.06 -15.66
N ALA A 107 21.19 -1.19 -16.09
CA ALA A 107 21.63 -1.70 -17.39
C ALA A 107 20.56 -1.54 -18.50
N GLY A 108 19.31 -1.23 -18.13
CA GLY A 108 18.19 -1.06 -19.06
C GLY A 108 18.11 0.32 -19.71
N ASP A 109 18.59 1.36 -19.01
CA ASP A 109 18.43 2.76 -19.42
C ASP A 109 19.52 3.25 -20.38
N GLY A 110 20.61 2.49 -20.53
CA GLY A 110 21.68 2.81 -21.46
C GLY A 110 22.88 1.87 -21.36
N PRO A 111 23.90 2.04 -22.22
CA PRO A 111 25.07 1.17 -22.24
C PRO A 111 26.00 1.48 -21.06
N CYS A 112 26.40 0.44 -20.30
CA CYS A 112 27.37 0.58 -19.22
C CYS A 112 28.69 1.24 -19.68
N ALA A 113 29.10 1.02 -20.93
CA ALA A 113 30.34 1.53 -21.50
C ALA A 113 30.44 3.06 -21.55
N ILE A 114 29.30 3.75 -21.53
CA ILE A 114 29.22 5.22 -21.50
C ILE A 114 28.60 5.73 -20.20
N GLN A 115 28.58 4.90 -19.16
CA GLN A 115 28.14 5.28 -17.80
C GLN A 115 26.71 5.86 -17.78
N GLN A 116 25.81 5.25 -18.54
CA GLN A 116 24.39 5.59 -18.52
C GLN A 116 23.62 4.70 -17.54
N GLY A 117 22.52 5.25 -17.00
CA GLY A 117 21.55 4.54 -16.17
C GLY A 117 21.52 4.96 -14.71
N GLY A 118 20.45 4.52 -14.04
CA GLY A 118 20.12 4.93 -12.69
C GLY A 118 21.11 4.45 -11.62
N LEU A 119 21.42 5.28 -10.61
CA LEU A 119 22.36 4.94 -9.52
C LEU A 119 21.66 4.46 -8.23
N GLY A 120 22.22 3.41 -7.62
CA GLY A 120 21.80 2.89 -6.31
C GLY A 120 20.47 2.13 -6.34
N MET A 121 19.93 1.77 -5.18
CA MET A 121 18.73 0.91 -5.10
C MET A 121 17.47 1.55 -5.71
N PHE A 122 17.39 2.88 -5.74
CA PHE A 122 16.30 3.64 -6.36
C PHE A 122 16.61 4.11 -7.80
N GLN A 123 17.69 3.63 -8.42
CA GLN A 123 17.98 3.85 -9.84
C GLN A 123 17.81 5.32 -10.30
N PHE A 124 18.37 6.29 -9.55
CA PHE A 124 18.26 7.70 -9.94
C PHE A 124 18.99 7.99 -11.23
N ASP A 125 18.26 8.37 -12.28
CA ASP A 125 18.80 8.59 -13.61
C ASP A 125 18.61 10.04 -14.08
N ALA A 126 19.68 10.63 -14.62
CA ALA A 126 19.70 11.92 -15.31
C ALA A 126 20.47 11.84 -16.64
N GLY A 127 20.61 10.63 -17.21
CA GLY A 127 21.38 10.31 -18.40
C GLY A 127 22.65 9.54 -18.03
N THR A 128 23.71 10.27 -17.65
CA THR A 128 25.00 9.69 -17.24
C THR A 128 25.20 9.78 -15.73
N TYR A 129 26.11 8.97 -15.17
CA TYR A 129 26.43 9.00 -13.74
C TYR A 129 26.86 10.40 -13.29
N ALA A 130 27.65 11.11 -14.10
CA ALA A 130 28.06 12.48 -13.80
C ALA A 130 26.87 13.45 -13.77
N GLN A 131 25.89 13.31 -14.67
CA GLN A 131 24.69 14.13 -14.67
C GLN A 131 23.80 13.85 -13.46
N THR A 132 23.66 12.58 -13.06
CA THR A 132 22.93 12.20 -11.83
C THR A 132 23.60 12.82 -10.61
N LEU A 133 24.93 12.70 -10.48
CA LEU A 133 25.68 13.28 -9.37
C LEU A 133 25.62 14.81 -9.33
N VAL A 134 25.55 15.48 -10.48
CA VAL A 134 25.33 16.94 -10.54
C VAL A 134 23.93 17.32 -10.05
N ARG A 135 22.90 16.53 -10.38
CA ARG A 135 21.52 16.80 -9.98
C ARG A 135 21.30 16.50 -8.49
N ASP A 136 21.72 15.32 -8.04
CA ASP A 136 21.32 14.76 -6.74
C ASP A 136 22.43 14.81 -5.68
N GLY A 137 23.67 15.09 -6.09
CA GLY A 137 24.86 15.09 -5.24
C GLY A 137 25.43 13.70 -5.00
N GLU A 138 26.61 13.62 -4.36
CA GLU A 138 27.24 12.34 -4.00
C GLU A 138 26.47 11.53 -2.96
N ARG A 139 25.48 12.15 -2.28
CA ARG A 139 24.66 11.47 -1.27
C ARG A 139 24.01 10.18 -1.81
N VAL A 140 23.61 10.17 -3.09
CA VAL A 140 22.94 9.01 -3.72
C VAL A 140 23.84 7.77 -3.82
N LEU A 141 25.14 7.91 -3.57
CA LEU A 141 26.07 6.79 -3.53
C LEU A 141 26.01 6.02 -2.21
N THR A 142 25.57 6.63 -1.11
CA THR A 142 25.36 5.94 0.18
C THR A 142 23.96 5.36 0.26
N ILE A 143 23.73 4.34 1.09
CA ILE A 143 22.37 3.78 1.29
C ILE A 143 21.45 4.85 1.84
N GLU A 144 21.86 5.53 2.91
CA GLU A 144 21.09 6.55 3.61
C GLU A 144 20.81 7.74 2.70
N GLY A 145 21.81 8.22 1.96
CA GLY A 145 21.64 9.32 1.04
C GLY A 145 20.86 8.95 -0.24
N ASN A 146 20.85 7.69 -0.66
CA ASN A 146 19.97 7.19 -1.73
C ASN A 146 18.51 7.17 -1.24
N VAL A 147 18.25 6.75 0.00
CA VAL A 147 16.92 6.82 0.63
C VAL A 147 16.47 8.28 0.80
N ASP A 148 17.35 9.15 1.28
CA ASP A 148 17.08 10.59 1.44
C ASP A 148 16.65 11.25 0.12
N ALA A 149 17.32 10.89 -0.99
CA ALA A 149 16.93 11.33 -2.33
C ALA A 149 15.59 10.73 -2.78
N ALA A 150 15.29 9.50 -2.38
CA ALA A 150 14.00 8.86 -2.67
C ALA A 150 12.85 9.57 -1.98
N VAL A 151 13.03 10.01 -0.73
CA VAL A 151 12.04 10.83 -0.02
C VAL A 151 11.72 12.10 -0.80
N ASP A 152 12.73 12.86 -1.25
CA ASP A 152 12.52 14.06 -2.08
C ASP A 152 11.74 13.73 -3.36
N PHE A 153 12.09 12.61 -4.01
CA PHE A 153 11.45 12.18 -5.24
C PHE A 153 9.99 11.81 -5.05
N VAL A 154 9.66 11.03 -4.00
CA VAL A 154 8.27 10.59 -3.76
C VAL A 154 7.38 11.75 -3.30
N ILE A 155 7.91 12.72 -2.54
CA ILE A 155 7.21 13.97 -2.20
C ILE A 155 6.86 14.72 -3.49
N ALA A 156 7.84 14.93 -4.37
CA ALA A 156 7.62 15.62 -5.64
C ALA A 156 6.61 14.89 -6.55
N MET A 157 6.63 13.56 -6.52
CA MET A 157 5.70 12.70 -7.26
C MET A 157 4.27 12.79 -6.72
N VAL A 158 4.08 12.75 -5.41
CA VAL A 158 2.77 12.86 -4.75
C VAL A 158 2.15 14.23 -5.05
N LYS A 159 2.91 15.32 -4.89
CA LYS A 159 2.45 16.69 -5.19
C LYS A 159 1.97 16.89 -6.63
N ARG A 160 2.59 16.20 -7.60
CA ARG A 160 2.21 16.31 -9.03
C ARG A 160 1.21 15.24 -9.50
N SER A 161 0.79 14.35 -8.61
CA SER A 161 -0.02 13.18 -8.95
C SER A 161 -1.44 13.56 -9.36
N LYS A 162 -1.86 13.11 -10.54
CA LYS A 162 -3.26 13.23 -11.00
C LYS A 162 -4.18 12.12 -10.45
N HIS A 163 -3.62 11.17 -9.71
CA HIS A 163 -4.37 10.04 -9.15
C HIS A 163 -4.87 10.32 -7.73
N ILE A 164 -4.32 11.33 -7.07
CA ILE A 164 -4.76 11.80 -5.76
C ILE A 164 -5.87 12.82 -5.99
N ALA A 165 -7.02 12.60 -5.34
CA ALA A 165 -8.22 13.39 -5.56
C ALA A 165 -8.04 14.84 -5.08
N GLU A 166 -7.48 15.01 -3.88
CA GLU A 166 -7.23 16.31 -3.28
C GLU A 166 -5.82 16.83 -3.64
N PRO A 167 -5.67 18.10 -4.06
CA PRO A 167 -4.36 18.67 -4.36
C PRO A 167 -3.46 18.73 -3.12
N ILE A 168 -2.22 18.25 -3.28
CA ILE A 168 -1.16 18.32 -2.27
C ILE A 168 -0.14 19.37 -2.71
N ASN A 169 0.00 20.45 -1.94
CA ASN A 169 0.77 21.63 -2.34
C ASN A 169 2.07 21.79 -1.58
N THR A 170 2.16 21.23 -0.37
CA THR A 170 3.34 21.31 0.49
C THR A 170 4.02 19.97 0.68
N ASP A 171 5.27 19.98 1.16
CA ASP A 171 6.02 18.77 1.46
C ASP A 171 5.45 18.07 2.70
N ASP A 172 4.96 18.84 3.69
CA ASP A 172 4.31 18.32 4.90
C ASP A 172 2.98 17.62 4.57
N GLU A 173 2.15 18.20 3.71
CA GLU A 173 0.92 17.55 3.22
C GLU A 173 1.24 16.26 2.46
N ALA A 174 2.32 16.25 1.66
CA ALA A 174 2.74 15.06 0.93
C ALA A 174 3.21 13.95 1.88
N LEU A 175 4.02 14.29 2.89
CA LEU A 175 4.46 13.34 3.91
C LEU A 175 3.30 12.79 4.72
N ALA A 176 2.35 13.64 5.13
CA ALA A 176 1.14 13.20 5.82
C ALA A 176 0.36 12.19 4.98
N TRP A 177 0.09 12.50 3.71
CA TRP A 177 -0.62 11.61 2.80
C TRP A 177 0.13 10.28 2.58
N ILE A 178 1.44 10.32 2.34
CA ILE A 178 2.27 9.10 2.19
C ILE A 178 2.20 8.24 3.46
N ASN A 179 2.20 8.87 4.63
CA ASN A 179 2.12 8.20 5.91
C ASN A 179 0.73 7.60 6.22
N GLU A 180 -0.31 7.92 5.47
CA GLU A 180 -1.64 7.31 5.57
C GLU A 180 -1.82 6.09 4.65
N VAL A 181 -1.00 5.95 3.62
CA VAL A 181 -1.07 4.80 2.70
C VAL A 181 -0.77 3.51 3.47
N ARG A 182 -1.60 2.48 3.38
CA ARG A 182 -1.32 1.17 3.97
C ARG A 182 -1.52 0.10 2.92
N PRO A 183 -0.71 -0.98 2.91
CA PRO A 183 -1.10 -2.19 2.22
C PRO A 183 -2.58 -2.46 2.45
N TRP A 184 -3.32 -2.67 1.35
CA TRP A 184 -4.74 -3.01 1.35
C TRP A 184 -5.76 -1.90 1.61
N ASN A 185 -5.38 -0.69 2.05
CA ASN A 185 -6.33 0.41 2.11
C ASN A 185 -6.55 1.09 0.74
N ASP A 186 -7.56 1.96 0.66
CA ASP A 186 -7.96 2.64 -0.58
C ASP A 186 -6.87 3.56 -1.17
N LEU A 187 -5.93 4.02 -0.34
CA LEU A 187 -4.82 4.85 -0.78
C LEU A 187 -3.71 4.03 -1.47
N TYR A 188 -3.59 2.73 -1.20
CA TYR A 188 -2.52 1.92 -1.79
C TYR A 188 -2.65 1.75 -3.30
N PRO A 189 -3.83 1.42 -3.87
CA PRO A 189 -4.01 1.49 -5.32
C PRO A 189 -3.67 2.86 -5.89
N VAL A 190 -4.00 3.97 -5.21
CA VAL A 190 -3.65 5.32 -5.66
C VAL A 190 -2.13 5.52 -5.68
N TRP A 191 -1.45 5.12 -4.61
CA TRP A 191 0.02 5.11 -4.53
C TRP A 191 0.66 4.33 -5.67
N ILE A 192 0.22 3.11 -5.95
CA ILE A 192 0.80 2.30 -7.03
C ILE A 192 0.57 2.96 -8.41
N LYS A 193 -0.60 3.57 -8.66
CA LYS A 193 -0.83 4.35 -9.89
C LYS A 193 0.17 5.51 -9.98
N THR A 194 0.38 6.21 -8.87
CA THR A 194 1.31 7.34 -8.76
C THR A 194 2.75 6.91 -9.03
N VAL A 195 3.25 5.84 -8.39
CA VAL A 195 4.59 5.28 -8.65
C VAL A 195 4.72 4.86 -10.12
N THR A 196 3.79 4.08 -10.64
CA THR A 196 3.85 3.58 -12.03
C THR A 196 3.93 4.72 -13.05
N HIS A 197 3.18 5.80 -12.83
CA HIS A 197 3.19 6.95 -13.73
C HIS A 197 4.41 7.85 -13.55
N TYR A 198 4.71 8.27 -12.33
CA TYR A 198 5.65 9.37 -12.11
C TYR A 198 7.05 8.94 -11.69
N TYR A 199 7.22 7.70 -11.24
CA TYR A 199 8.53 7.10 -11.02
C TYR A 199 8.99 6.35 -12.27
N ASN A 200 8.17 5.42 -12.77
CA ASN A 200 8.54 4.59 -13.93
C ASN A 200 8.28 5.26 -15.29
N GLY A 201 7.29 6.16 -15.38
CA GLY A 201 6.93 6.84 -16.62
C GLY A 201 5.78 6.19 -17.41
N CYS A 202 5.20 5.08 -16.94
CA CYS A 202 4.10 4.40 -17.62
C CYS A 202 2.74 4.98 -17.19
N THR A 203 2.01 5.59 -18.11
CA THR A 203 0.65 6.10 -17.88
C THR A 203 -0.38 4.97 -17.98
N PRO A 204 -1.61 5.10 -17.41
CA PRO A 204 -2.67 4.08 -17.56
C PRO A 204 -3.04 3.71 -19.00
N THR A 205 -2.69 4.54 -19.98
CA THR A 205 -2.93 4.30 -21.41
C THR A 205 -1.72 3.70 -22.14
N SER A 206 -0.56 3.59 -21.46
CA SER A 206 0.67 3.05 -22.02
C SER A 206 0.67 1.52 -21.99
N SER A 207 1.25 0.87 -23.01
CA SER A 207 1.29 -0.60 -23.09
C SER A 207 2.07 -1.28 -21.97
N CYS A 208 3.05 -0.58 -21.38
CA CYS A 208 3.84 -1.07 -20.24
C CYS A 208 3.08 -1.04 -18.90
N TYR A 209 1.95 -0.32 -18.84
CA TYR A 209 1.29 -0.02 -17.57
C TYR A 209 0.79 -1.26 -16.80
N PRO A 210 0.10 -2.24 -17.42
CA PRO A 210 -0.43 -3.37 -16.66
C PRO A 210 0.68 -4.15 -15.94
N GLU A 211 1.79 -4.41 -16.63
CA GLU A 211 2.96 -5.11 -16.07
C GLU A 211 3.62 -4.28 -14.96
N ARG A 212 3.86 -2.98 -15.20
CA ARG A 212 4.55 -2.11 -14.23
C ARG A 212 3.71 -1.85 -12.97
N TYR A 213 2.41 -1.65 -13.15
CA TYR A 213 1.46 -1.53 -12.05
C TYR A 213 1.49 -2.79 -11.17
N GLN A 214 1.42 -3.98 -11.77
CA GLN A 214 1.50 -5.24 -11.04
C GLN A 214 2.85 -5.41 -10.34
N ARG A 215 3.96 -5.08 -11.02
CA ARG A 215 5.31 -5.13 -10.45
C ARG A 215 5.40 -4.31 -9.16
N TYR A 216 5.15 -2.99 -9.21
CA TYR A 216 5.27 -2.17 -8.00
C TYR A 216 4.28 -2.56 -6.91
N ARG A 217 3.05 -2.96 -7.28
CA ARG A 217 2.07 -3.48 -6.32
C ARG A 217 2.61 -4.68 -5.57
N ASN A 218 3.08 -5.69 -6.31
CA ASN A 218 3.48 -6.97 -5.73
C ASN A 218 4.74 -6.78 -4.88
N HIS A 219 5.79 -6.13 -5.40
CA HIS A 219 7.01 -5.89 -4.63
C HIS A 219 6.78 -5.08 -3.34
N GLY A 220 5.86 -4.11 -3.35
CA GLY A 220 5.48 -3.37 -2.14
C GLY A 220 4.73 -4.23 -1.11
N LEU A 221 3.98 -5.24 -1.56
CA LEU A 221 3.30 -6.17 -0.66
C LEU A 221 4.21 -7.31 -0.22
N ASP A 222 5.06 -7.83 -1.10
CA ASP A 222 6.03 -8.88 -0.80
C ASP A 222 6.99 -8.42 0.30
N ILE A 223 7.49 -7.18 0.23
CA ILE A 223 8.36 -6.62 1.28
C ILE A 223 7.62 -6.32 2.59
N TYR A 224 6.32 -6.03 2.50
CA TYR A 224 5.47 -5.89 3.67
C TYR A 224 5.29 -7.25 4.37
N GLU A 225 5.00 -8.31 3.61
CA GLU A 225 4.86 -9.67 4.11
C GLU A 225 6.16 -10.23 4.67
N GLU A 226 7.29 -9.97 4.00
CA GLU A 226 8.61 -10.46 4.40
C GLU A 226 9.01 -9.93 5.79
N MET A 227 8.73 -8.65 6.07
CA MET A 227 9.15 -8.00 7.32
C MET A 227 8.04 -7.98 8.39
N GLY A 228 6.77 -8.01 7.98
CA GLY A 228 5.60 -7.91 8.84
C GLY A 228 5.24 -6.47 9.25
N ALA A 229 3.99 -6.30 9.68
CA ALA A 229 3.44 -5.01 10.10
C ALA A 229 4.23 -4.38 11.26
N ASP A 230 4.59 -5.19 12.27
CA ASP A 230 5.30 -4.73 13.47
C ASP A 230 6.67 -4.11 13.15
N PHE A 231 7.32 -4.58 12.09
CA PHE A 231 8.59 -4.04 11.65
C PHE A 231 8.43 -2.64 11.04
N TRP A 232 7.40 -2.44 10.22
CA TRP A 232 7.20 -1.22 9.44
C TRP A 232 6.55 -0.10 10.25
N TYR A 233 5.59 -0.46 11.09
CA TYR A 233 4.75 0.50 11.83
C TYR A 233 5.10 0.55 13.31
N GLY A 234 6.13 -0.19 13.72
CA GLY A 234 6.42 -0.47 15.13
C GLY A 234 5.44 -1.49 15.69
N PRO A 235 5.57 -1.88 16.98
CA PRO A 235 4.39 -2.40 17.69
C PRO A 235 3.23 -1.44 17.40
N THR A 236 2.02 -1.95 17.27
CA THR A 236 0.79 -1.16 17.03
C THR A 236 0.42 -0.26 18.22
N THR A 237 1.43 0.35 18.85
CA THR A 237 1.40 1.52 19.71
C THR A 237 0.87 2.69 18.91
N GLY A 238 -0.45 2.83 18.95
CA GLY A 238 -1.17 3.77 18.10
C GLY A 238 -2.51 3.25 17.61
N CYS A 239 -2.85 1.99 17.92
CA CYS A 239 -4.23 1.58 17.83
C CYS A 239 -5.12 2.50 18.65
N GLY A 240 -6.17 3.02 18.00
CA GLY A 240 -7.17 3.86 18.64
C GLY A 240 -7.66 3.19 19.93
N PRO A 241 -7.80 3.94 21.04
CA PRO A 241 -8.13 3.34 22.32
C PRO A 241 -9.53 2.71 22.27
N VAL A 242 -9.63 1.43 22.61
CA VAL A 242 -10.90 0.79 22.90
C VAL A 242 -11.31 1.20 24.32
N ALA A 243 -12.21 2.17 24.39
CA ALA A 243 -12.76 2.69 25.64
C ALA A 243 -13.99 1.87 26.09
N ALA A 244 -14.60 2.28 27.21
CA ALA A 244 -15.82 1.66 27.71
C ALA A 244 -17.00 1.69 26.70
N ALA A 245 -17.02 2.66 25.79
CA ALA A 245 -18.02 2.77 24.73
C ALA A 245 -17.86 1.70 23.63
N GLY A 246 -16.74 0.96 23.61
CA GLY A 246 -16.40 0.06 22.52
C GLY A 246 -15.67 0.75 21.38
N ALA A 247 -15.49 0.02 20.28
CA ALA A 247 -14.90 0.50 19.04
C ALA A 247 -15.33 -0.40 17.88
N THR A 248 -15.38 0.15 16.67
CA THR A 248 -15.33 -0.62 15.43
C THR A 248 -13.96 -0.38 14.82
N ILE A 249 -13.33 -1.45 14.33
CA ILE A 249 -12.04 -1.40 13.67
C ILE A 249 -12.22 -2.03 12.29
N GLU A 250 -12.02 -1.23 11.26
CA GLU A 250 -12.21 -1.59 9.86
C GLU A 250 -10.94 -2.25 9.28
N GLU A 251 -11.05 -2.95 8.15
CA GLU A 251 -9.89 -3.56 7.45
C GLU A 251 -9.00 -2.54 6.72
N ASN A 252 -9.41 -1.28 6.68
CA ASN A 252 -8.61 -0.17 6.17
C ASN A 252 -8.00 0.69 7.30
N ASP A 253 -8.31 0.37 8.56
CA ASP A 253 -7.81 1.09 9.73
C ASP A 253 -6.33 0.81 9.99
N PHE A 254 -5.69 1.74 10.71
CA PHE A 254 -4.31 1.59 11.15
C PHE A 254 -4.06 0.35 12.02
N CYS A 255 -5.09 -0.15 12.70
CA CYS A 255 -5.02 -1.33 13.56
C CYS A 255 -5.05 -2.66 12.82
N PHE A 256 -5.39 -2.64 11.53
CA PHE A 256 -5.55 -3.82 10.73
C PHE A 256 -4.25 -4.17 9.98
N GLY A 257 -4.01 -5.47 9.81
CA GLY A 257 -3.01 -5.98 8.89
C GLY A 257 -3.46 -7.29 8.24
N ALA A 258 -3.24 -7.41 6.93
CA ALA A 258 -3.44 -8.64 6.17
C ALA A 258 -2.11 -9.10 5.56
N ALA A 259 -1.85 -10.40 5.59
CA ALA A 259 -0.63 -10.99 5.09
C ALA A 259 -0.89 -12.34 4.39
N GLY A 260 0.17 -12.91 3.83
CA GLY A 260 0.11 -14.07 2.95
C GLY A 260 -0.15 -13.69 1.50
N PRO A 261 -0.01 -14.63 0.55
CA PRO A 261 0.28 -14.30 -0.84
C PRO A 261 -0.77 -13.37 -1.46
N VAL A 262 -0.29 -12.22 -1.94
CA VAL A 262 -1.14 -11.12 -2.42
C VAL A 262 -2.00 -11.41 -3.62
N ASN A 263 -1.65 -12.43 -4.39
CA ASN A 263 -2.42 -12.91 -5.52
C ASN A 263 -3.69 -13.66 -5.09
N PHE A 264 -3.86 -13.96 -3.79
CA PHE A 264 -5.07 -14.57 -3.23
C PHE A 264 -5.95 -13.60 -2.43
N TRP A 265 -5.46 -12.39 -2.15
CA TRP A 265 -6.28 -11.31 -1.59
C TRP A 265 -7.07 -10.58 -2.69
N ARG A 266 -8.32 -10.25 -2.37
CA ARG A 266 -9.24 -9.49 -3.22
C ARG A 266 -9.86 -8.38 -2.38
N THR A 267 -10.14 -7.26 -3.03
CA THR A 267 -10.82 -6.11 -2.42
C THR A 267 -12.15 -5.92 -3.13
N GLU A 268 -13.20 -5.56 -2.39
CA GLU A 268 -14.51 -5.26 -2.94
C GLU A 268 -15.03 -3.95 -2.35
N ALA A 269 -15.76 -3.17 -3.16
CA ALA A 269 -16.47 -1.97 -2.70
C ALA A 269 -17.83 -2.35 -2.10
N ALA A 270 -17.80 -3.08 -0.99
CA ALA A 270 -18.93 -3.59 -0.21
C ALA A 270 -18.46 -3.78 1.24
N GLY A 271 -19.35 -4.10 2.18
CA GLY A 271 -18.95 -4.33 3.57
C GLY A 271 -19.24 -3.17 4.51
N SER A 272 -18.65 -3.20 5.71
CA SER A 272 -18.65 -2.05 6.62
C SER A 272 -17.85 -0.91 6.01
N ASP A 273 -18.32 0.32 6.17
CA ASP A 273 -17.75 1.54 5.58
C ASP A 273 -17.44 1.49 4.06
N GLY A 274 -18.00 0.53 3.33
CA GLY A 274 -17.92 0.43 1.87
C GLY A 274 -16.69 -0.28 1.31
N SER A 275 -15.87 -0.93 2.15
CA SER A 275 -14.73 -1.75 1.71
C SER A 275 -14.70 -3.09 2.47
N LEU A 276 -14.15 -4.12 1.81
CA LEU A 276 -13.78 -5.37 2.45
C LEU A 276 -12.64 -6.04 1.70
N LEU A 277 -11.96 -6.93 2.40
CA LEU A 277 -11.05 -7.91 1.85
C LEU A 277 -11.67 -9.31 1.87
N TRP A 278 -11.27 -10.14 0.91
CA TRP A 278 -11.56 -11.56 0.98
C TRP A 278 -10.47 -12.40 0.36
N THR A 279 -10.38 -13.64 0.84
CA THR A 279 -9.57 -14.71 0.26
C THR A 279 -10.40 -15.99 0.16
N HIS A 280 -9.87 -17.05 -0.44
CA HIS A 280 -10.54 -18.35 -0.42
C HIS A 280 -10.11 -19.13 0.81
N ALA A 281 -11.08 -19.73 1.49
CA ALA A 281 -10.84 -20.75 2.49
C ALA A 281 -10.15 -21.97 1.87
N THR A 282 -9.31 -22.63 2.66
CA THR A 282 -8.51 -23.78 2.26
C THR A 282 -8.52 -24.88 3.30
N ASP A 283 -8.28 -26.10 2.83
CA ASP A 283 -8.14 -27.33 3.61
C ASP A 283 -6.67 -27.68 3.88
N LYS A 284 -5.76 -26.72 3.65
CA LYS A 284 -4.34 -26.89 3.93
C LYS A 284 -4.10 -26.91 5.45
N PRO A 285 -3.05 -27.61 5.92
CA PRO A 285 -2.73 -27.64 7.35
C PRO A 285 -2.32 -26.28 7.91
N GLU A 286 -1.72 -25.42 7.08
CA GLU A 286 -1.23 -24.09 7.46
C GLU A 286 -1.99 -23.00 6.70
N ALA A 287 -2.25 -21.88 7.38
CA ALA A 287 -2.84 -20.70 6.75
C ALA A 287 -1.92 -20.19 5.63
N SER A 288 -2.49 -19.97 4.44
CA SER A 288 -1.79 -19.28 3.36
C SER A 288 -1.95 -17.76 3.52
N ASN A 289 -3.18 -17.31 3.76
CA ASN A 289 -3.55 -15.92 3.99
C ASN A 289 -4.17 -15.76 5.39
N TRP A 290 -3.91 -14.61 6.03
CA TRP A 290 -4.49 -14.30 7.34
C TRP A 290 -4.60 -12.79 7.53
N ALA A 291 -5.48 -12.38 8.44
CA ALA A 291 -5.62 -10.99 8.83
C ALA A 291 -5.74 -10.82 10.34
N VAL A 292 -5.35 -9.66 10.85
CA VAL A 292 -5.32 -9.32 12.27
C VAL A 292 -5.83 -7.91 12.49
N TRP A 293 -6.67 -7.73 13.51
CA TRP A 293 -7.01 -6.45 14.10
C TRP A 293 -6.34 -6.38 15.47
N ASN A 294 -5.37 -5.49 15.61
CA ASN A 294 -4.69 -5.22 16.88
C ASN A 294 -5.56 -4.30 17.74
N LEU A 295 -5.60 -4.56 19.05
CA LEU A 295 -6.47 -3.86 19.97
C LEU A 295 -5.65 -3.23 21.11
N ASN A 296 -6.03 -2.01 21.50
CA ASN A 296 -5.44 -1.30 22.63
C ASN A 296 -6.55 -0.82 23.58
N PHE A 297 -6.73 -1.48 24.72
CA PHE A 297 -7.81 -1.15 25.64
C PHE A 297 -7.39 -0.12 26.66
N VAL A 298 -8.07 1.02 26.72
CA VAL A 298 -7.90 1.97 27.83
C VAL A 298 -8.75 1.58 29.03
N ASP A 299 -9.89 0.92 28.79
CA ASP A 299 -10.75 0.36 29.81
C ASP A 299 -10.73 -1.17 29.71
N PRO A 300 -10.19 -1.89 30.71
CA PRO A 300 -10.29 -3.35 30.75
C PRO A 300 -11.74 -3.77 31.03
N GLY A 301 -12.07 -5.02 30.68
CA GLY A 301 -13.35 -5.60 31.01
C GLY A 301 -13.80 -6.68 30.05
N GLU A 302 -15.07 -7.03 30.17
CA GLU A 302 -15.72 -7.99 29.30
C GLU A 302 -16.31 -7.28 28.08
N TYR A 303 -15.99 -7.77 26.88
CA TYR A 303 -16.47 -7.23 25.62
C TYR A 303 -17.03 -8.34 24.74
N LEU A 304 -18.20 -8.09 24.14
CA LEU A 304 -18.70 -8.83 22.99
C LEU A 304 -17.89 -8.43 21.76
N VAL A 305 -17.34 -9.42 21.08
CA VAL A 305 -16.62 -9.28 19.82
C VAL A 305 -17.53 -9.77 18.70
N GLU A 306 -17.73 -8.94 17.68
CA GLU A 306 -18.53 -9.24 16.49
C GLU A 306 -17.68 -9.00 15.23
N ALA A 307 -17.80 -9.85 14.22
CA ALA A 307 -17.21 -9.61 12.89
C ALA A 307 -18.30 -9.21 11.90
N TYR A 308 -18.00 -8.26 11.01
CA TYR A 308 -18.88 -7.96 9.89
C TYR A 308 -18.73 -9.02 8.79
N THR A 309 -19.82 -9.64 8.39
CA THR A 309 -19.86 -10.66 7.35
C THR A 309 -20.75 -10.18 6.21
N ALA A 310 -20.13 -9.69 5.12
CA ALA A 310 -20.86 -9.08 4.01
C ALA A 310 -21.33 -10.12 2.98
N ALA A 311 -22.64 -10.25 2.77
CA ALA A 311 -23.18 -11.07 1.69
C ALA A 311 -23.11 -10.34 0.33
N PRO A 312 -22.90 -11.05 -0.80
CA PRO A 312 -22.71 -12.49 -0.93
C PRO A 312 -21.25 -12.96 -0.80
N GLN A 313 -20.31 -12.08 -0.43
CA GLN A 313 -18.89 -12.42 -0.34
C GLN A 313 -18.60 -13.38 0.81
N ALA A 314 -19.33 -13.31 1.93
CA ALA A 314 -19.15 -14.13 3.11
C ALA A 314 -19.71 -15.55 2.91
N GLY A 315 -18.85 -16.49 2.49
CA GLY A 315 -19.26 -17.84 2.09
C GLY A 315 -18.69 -18.98 2.92
N SER A 316 -17.65 -18.73 3.71
CA SER A 316 -17.04 -19.69 4.63
C SER A 316 -18.00 -20.03 5.76
N THR A 317 -18.15 -21.34 5.98
CA THR A 317 -18.99 -21.88 7.07
C THR A 317 -18.17 -22.31 8.29
N LEU A 318 -16.84 -22.29 8.16
CA LEU A 318 -15.89 -22.74 9.17
C LEU A 318 -14.80 -21.70 9.45
N ALA A 319 -15.09 -20.40 9.28
CA ALA A 319 -14.11 -19.34 9.48
C ALA A 319 -13.56 -19.38 10.92
N ILE A 320 -12.24 -19.49 11.06
CA ILE A 320 -11.58 -19.61 12.36
C ILE A 320 -11.08 -18.24 12.80
N TYR A 321 -11.62 -17.74 13.90
CA TYR A 321 -11.17 -16.52 14.57
C TYR A 321 -10.34 -16.89 15.81
N GLU A 322 -9.11 -16.40 15.90
CA GLU A 322 -8.26 -16.49 17.10
C GLU A 322 -8.33 -15.17 17.87
N ILE A 323 -8.83 -15.23 19.11
CA ILE A 323 -8.94 -14.09 20.01
C ILE A 323 -7.82 -14.15 21.02
N THR A 324 -6.94 -13.16 21.01
CA THR A 324 -5.94 -12.96 22.07
C THR A 324 -6.50 -11.97 23.10
N ALA A 325 -6.86 -12.47 24.27
CA ALA A 325 -7.50 -11.73 25.36
C ALA A 325 -6.82 -12.01 26.71
N SER A 326 -6.31 -10.97 27.37
CA SER A 326 -5.64 -11.05 28.69
C SER A 326 -4.50 -12.11 28.74
N GLY A 327 -3.73 -12.21 27.65
CA GLY A 327 -2.63 -13.17 27.50
C GLY A 327 -3.04 -14.60 27.14
N ASN A 328 -4.34 -14.88 27.00
CA ASN A 328 -4.87 -16.16 26.51
C ASN A 328 -5.21 -16.07 25.02
N VAL A 329 -5.13 -17.19 24.32
CA VAL A 329 -5.58 -17.31 22.93
C VAL A 329 -6.71 -18.34 22.87
N GLU A 330 -7.85 -17.95 22.30
CA GLU A 330 -9.03 -18.80 22.10
C GLU A 330 -9.44 -18.82 20.62
N SER A 331 -9.75 -19.99 20.07
CA SER A 331 -10.23 -20.12 18.69
C SER A 331 -11.73 -20.36 18.65
N VAL A 332 -12.44 -19.59 17.83
CA VAL A 332 -13.88 -19.71 17.61
C VAL A 332 -14.16 -19.93 16.13
N VAL A 333 -15.05 -20.87 15.82
CA VAL A 333 -15.54 -21.12 14.46
C VAL A 333 -16.81 -20.32 14.23
N LEU A 334 -16.83 -19.52 13.17
CA LEU A 334 -17.96 -18.72 12.74
C LEU A 334 -18.43 -19.17 11.34
N ASP A 335 -19.73 -19.36 11.18
CA ASP A 335 -20.35 -19.52 9.86
C ASP A 335 -20.70 -18.12 9.33
N GLN A 336 -19.84 -17.58 8.46
CA GLN A 336 -20.00 -16.23 7.90
C GLN A 336 -21.18 -16.14 6.92
N SER A 337 -21.74 -17.26 6.48
CA SER A 337 -22.87 -17.27 5.54
C SER A 337 -24.24 -17.01 6.20
N LYS A 338 -24.27 -16.88 7.52
CA LYS A 338 -25.53 -16.81 8.30
C LYS A 338 -26.09 -15.41 8.47
N VAL A 339 -25.23 -14.40 8.55
CA VAL A 339 -25.61 -13.01 8.82
C VAL A 339 -24.97 -12.12 7.75
N ASP A 340 -25.76 -11.19 7.23
CA ASP A 340 -25.26 -10.06 6.43
C ASP A 340 -25.14 -8.85 7.36
N GLY A 341 -23.93 -8.61 7.88
CA GLY A 341 -23.64 -7.61 8.91
C GLY A 341 -22.86 -8.14 10.10
N PHE A 342 -22.93 -7.44 11.24
CA PHE A 342 -22.21 -7.85 12.46
C PHE A 342 -22.79 -9.14 13.07
N GLN A 343 -21.94 -10.16 13.17
CA GLN A 343 -22.24 -11.45 13.75
C GLN A 343 -21.37 -11.69 15.00
N PRO A 344 -21.94 -12.16 16.12
CA PRO A 344 -21.18 -12.40 17.34
C PRO A 344 -20.19 -13.55 17.16
N ILE A 345 -18.93 -13.29 17.51
CA ILE A 345 -17.90 -14.32 17.69
C ILE A 345 -18.02 -14.88 19.11
N GLY A 346 -18.09 -13.99 20.11
CA GLY A 346 -18.15 -14.38 21.51
C GLY A 346 -17.86 -13.21 22.44
N THR A 347 -17.82 -13.50 23.73
CA THR A 347 -17.57 -12.53 24.78
C THR A 347 -16.25 -12.87 25.48
N PHE A 348 -15.37 -11.89 25.62
CA PHE A 348 -14.01 -12.09 26.12
C PHE A 348 -13.61 -11.01 27.12
N SER A 349 -12.76 -11.39 28.08
CA SER A 349 -12.19 -10.47 29.07
C SER A 349 -10.85 -9.93 28.58
N PHE A 350 -10.81 -8.63 28.26
CA PHE A 350 -9.60 -7.93 27.83
C PHE A 350 -8.95 -7.18 28.99
N ALA A 351 -7.62 -7.24 29.04
CA ALA A 351 -6.81 -6.44 29.96
C ALA A 351 -6.49 -5.08 29.33
N GLN A 352 -6.15 -4.12 30.18
CA GLN A 352 -5.74 -2.79 29.74
C GLN A 352 -4.43 -2.85 28.94
N GLY A 353 -4.33 -2.02 27.92
CA GLY A 353 -3.16 -1.85 27.07
C GLY A 353 -3.23 -2.65 25.76
N GLU A 354 -2.06 -2.77 25.14
CA GLU A 354 -1.81 -3.45 23.87
C GLU A 354 -1.67 -4.98 24.03
N GLY A 355 -1.34 -5.68 22.93
CA GLY A 355 -1.11 -7.13 22.92
C GLY A 355 -2.39 -7.96 22.85
N GLN A 356 -3.54 -7.31 22.81
CA GLN A 356 -4.85 -7.90 22.54
C GLN A 356 -5.09 -7.89 21.02
N ARG A 357 -5.72 -8.93 20.46
CA ARG A 357 -6.01 -8.97 19.02
C ARG A 357 -7.13 -9.93 18.64
N VAL A 358 -7.74 -9.68 17.50
CA VAL A 358 -8.60 -10.61 16.77
C VAL A 358 -7.84 -11.01 15.50
N ARG A 359 -7.71 -12.30 15.22
CA ARG A 359 -7.06 -12.81 14.00
C ARG A 359 -7.97 -13.78 13.29
N ILE A 360 -7.96 -13.78 11.96
CA ILE A 360 -8.69 -14.74 11.12
C ILE A 360 -7.72 -15.44 10.18
N LEU A 361 -7.93 -16.74 9.97
CA LEU A 361 -7.05 -17.61 9.17
C LEU A 361 -7.84 -18.26 8.02
N ASP A 362 -7.20 -18.41 6.85
CA ASP A 362 -7.82 -19.03 5.68
C ASP A 362 -7.80 -20.57 5.66
N ASN A 363 -7.05 -21.22 6.55
CA ASN A 363 -7.03 -22.68 6.69
C ASN A 363 -8.22 -23.19 7.52
N THR A 364 -9.44 -22.86 7.08
CA THR A 364 -10.69 -23.20 7.77
C THR A 364 -10.99 -24.71 7.79
N GLY A 365 -10.27 -25.50 6.99
CA GLY A 365 -10.56 -26.91 6.74
C GLY A 365 -11.59 -27.14 5.64
N GLU A 366 -12.13 -26.09 5.04
CA GLU A 366 -13.03 -26.20 3.89
C GLU A 366 -12.23 -26.53 2.61
N PRO A 367 -12.67 -27.48 1.77
CA PRO A 367 -11.94 -27.86 0.58
C PRO A 367 -11.67 -26.67 -0.34
N SER A 368 -10.43 -26.48 -0.76
CA SER A 368 -10.05 -25.38 -1.66
C SER A 368 -10.89 -25.39 -2.96
N ALA A 369 -11.29 -26.57 -3.43
CA ALA A 369 -12.13 -26.76 -4.63
C ALA A 369 -13.58 -26.25 -4.47
N ALA A 370 -14.03 -25.95 -3.23
CA ALA A 370 -15.33 -25.36 -2.98
C ALA A 370 -15.33 -23.84 -3.18
N GLU A 371 -14.16 -23.21 -3.32
CA GLU A 371 -13.97 -21.77 -3.54
C GLU A 371 -14.79 -20.91 -2.56
N LYS A 372 -14.88 -21.37 -1.31
CA LYS A 372 -15.58 -20.64 -0.25
C LYS A 372 -14.80 -19.38 0.05
N ARG A 373 -15.46 -18.24 -0.05
CA ARG A 373 -14.87 -16.95 0.26
C ARG A 373 -14.90 -16.70 1.77
N LEU A 374 -13.74 -16.38 2.32
CA LEU A 374 -13.53 -15.93 3.68
C LEU A 374 -13.41 -14.40 3.65
N VAL A 375 -14.40 -13.72 4.23
CA VAL A 375 -14.44 -12.25 4.28
C VAL A 375 -13.69 -11.74 5.51
N VAL A 376 -13.01 -10.61 5.30
CA VAL A 376 -12.24 -9.84 6.28
C VAL A 376 -12.63 -8.37 6.08
N ASP A 377 -13.36 -7.83 7.04
CA ASP A 377 -14.04 -6.53 6.95
C ASP A 377 -13.83 -5.82 8.31
N ALA A 378 -14.89 -5.55 9.07
CA ALA A 378 -14.79 -4.96 10.40
C ALA A 378 -14.78 -5.96 11.57
N VAL A 379 -14.23 -5.53 12.70
CA VAL A 379 -14.58 -6.06 14.03
C VAL A 379 -15.19 -4.98 14.91
N ARG A 380 -16.30 -5.30 15.59
CA ARG A 380 -16.95 -4.41 16.56
C ARG A 380 -16.84 -4.99 17.95
N LEU A 381 -16.41 -4.14 18.88
CA LEU A 381 -16.28 -4.45 20.29
C LEU A 381 -17.32 -3.69 21.09
N THR A 382 -18.17 -4.40 21.82
CA THR A 382 -19.22 -3.83 22.67
C THR A 382 -19.01 -4.28 24.11
N ARG A 383 -18.84 -3.34 25.05
CA ARG A 383 -18.62 -3.69 26.47
C ARG A 383 -19.86 -4.37 27.08
N ILE A 384 -19.66 -5.43 27.84
CA ILE A 384 -20.68 -6.18 28.58
C ILE A 384 -20.53 -5.89 30.08
N GLY A 385 -21.52 -5.21 30.69
CA GLY A 385 -21.63 -4.99 32.15
C GLY A 385 -20.58 -4.05 32.79
N ASP A 386 -20.84 -3.29 33.86
CA ASP A 386 -22.06 -3.05 34.65
C ASP A 386 -22.21 -1.52 34.85
N GLY A 387 -23.31 -0.89 34.43
CA GLY A 387 -23.68 0.46 34.91
C GLY A 387 -23.48 1.67 34.00
N GLY A 388 -23.14 1.49 32.72
CA GLY A 388 -23.44 2.50 31.72
C GLY A 388 -24.91 2.41 31.33
N SER A 389 -25.83 2.87 32.18
CA SER A 389 -27.10 3.34 31.63
C SER A 389 -26.72 4.42 30.63
N GLY A 390 -26.68 4.06 29.35
CA GLY A 390 -26.83 5.01 28.29
C GLY A 390 -28.14 5.73 28.59
N ALA A 391 -28.04 6.84 29.31
CA ALA A 391 -28.87 7.98 29.01
C ALA A 391 -28.59 8.25 27.53
N MET A 392 -29.35 7.57 26.65
CA MET A 392 -29.89 8.26 25.50
C MET A 392 -30.39 9.57 26.07
N ALA A 393 -29.65 10.65 25.78
CA ALA A 393 -30.20 11.97 25.97
C ALA A 393 -31.51 11.95 25.20
N ASP A 394 -32.63 11.94 25.93
CA ASP A 394 -33.93 12.17 25.34
C ASP A 394 -33.81 13.41 24.46
N PRO A 395 -34.29 13.39 23.21
CA PRO A 395 -34.40 14.61 22.43
C PRO A 395 -35.21 15.61 23.26
N PRO A 396 -34.85 16.90 23.33
CA PRO A 396 -35.59 17.86 24.11
C PRO A 396 -37.03 17.95 23.57
N GLY A 397 -37.92 17.23 24.24
CA GLY A 397 -39.35 17.27 24.05
C GLY A 397 -39.81 18.66 24.43
N ALA A 398 -40.23 19.41 23.42
CA ALA A 398 -40.93 20.66 23.58
C ALA A 398 -42.17 20.45 24.47
N ASN A 399 -42.16 21.02 25.67
CA ASN A 399 -43.37 21.46 26.32
C ASN A 399 -43.12 22.77 27.06
N THR A 400 -43.74 23.78 26.47
CA THR A 400 -44.20 25.03 27.06
C THR A 400 -44.87 24.81 28.40
N GLU A 401 -44.50 25.58 29.44
CA GLU A 401 -45.45 26.42 30.18
C GLU A 401 -44.76 27.39 31.14
N ASN A 402 -45.38 28.58 31.23
CA ASN A 402 -44.97 29.78 31.95
C ASN A 402 -44.83 29.58 33.46
N SER A 403 -43.88 30.29 34.08
CA SER A 403 -44.17 31.07 35.29
C SER A 403 -43.17 32.23 35.45
N ASP A 404 -43.71 33.44 35.44
CA ASP A 404 -43.05 34.70 35.80
C ASP A 404 -42.60 34.73 37.27
N GLY A 405 -41.48 35.43 37.54
CA GLY A 405 -41.08 35.81 38.90
C GLY A 405 -39.76 36.59 38.95
N PRO A 406 -39.73 37.87 39.39
CA PRO A 406 -38.59 38.77 39.22
C PRO A 406 -37.71 38.98 40.46
N GLY A 407 -36.47 39.44 40.23
CA GLY A 407 -35.59 40.10 41.21
C GLY A 407 -34.43 39.22 41.68
N ALA A 408 -33.18 39.67 41.83
CA ALA A 408 -32.61 41.01 41.79
C ALA A 408 -31.08 40.88 41.52
N SER A 409 -30.52 41.84 40.80
CA SER A 409 -29.09 42.22 40.85
C SER A 409 -28.81 42.93 42.20
N PRO A 410 -27.57 42.99 42.73
CA PRO A 410 -26.48 43.69 42.02
C PRO A 410 -25.02 43.25 42.30
N THR A 411 -24.14 43.67 41.37
CA THR A 411 -22.75 44.22 41.51
C THR A 411 -21.72 43.56 42.45
N GLU A 412 -20.56 43.20 41.90
CA GLU A 412 -19.26 43.94 42.00
C GLU A 412 -18.11 43.11 41.39
N GLY A 413 -17.27 43.74 40.56
CA GLY A 413 -15.96 43.21 40.14
C GLY A 413 -14.84 43.69 41.08
N PRO A 414 -13.62 43.94 40.59
CA PRO A 414 -12.65 43.03 39.96
C PRO A 414 -11.33 42.98 40.76
N VAL A 415 -10.56 41.87 40.69
CA VAL A 415 -9.15 41.89 41.15
C VAL A 415 -8.25 41.09 40.21
N ARG A 416 -7.32 41.81 39.56
CA ARG A 416 -6.06 41.32 38.99
C ARG A 416 -4.93 41.47 40.03
N PRO A 417 -3.87 40.66 39.93
CA PRO A 417 -2.50 41.19 39.80
C PRO A 417 -1.77 40.49 38.62
N ALA A 418 -0.99 41.11 37.73
CA ALA A 418 0.18 42.00 37.84
C ALA A 418 1.49 41.29 38.25
N GLY A 419 2.42 41.19 37.27
CA GLY A 419 3.87 40.90 37.40
C GLY A 419 4.23 39.43 37.16
N LEU A 420 5.26 39.01 36.40
CA LEU A 420 6.52 39.60 35.90
C LEU A 420 6.98 38.74 34.69
N ALA A 421 7.27 39.31 33.51
CA ALA A 421 8.59 39.75 33.03
C ALA A 421 9.64 38.63 32.76
N SER A 422 9.86 38.32 31.48
CA SER A 422 11.10 37.90 30.78
C SER A 422 10.69 37.16 29.49
N GLY A 423 11.02 37.53 28.25
CA GLY A 423 12.04 38.44 27.75
C GLY A 423 13.07 37.67 26.92
N CYS A 424 12.73 37.23 25.70
CA CYS A 424 13.69 36.89 24.63
C CYS A 424 13.09 37.25 23.27
N SER A 425 13.45 38.44 22.79
CA SER A 425 13.30 38.90 21.42
C SER A 425 14.41 38.25 20.59
N VAL A 426 14.06 37.52 19.54
CA VAL A 426 15.01 37.11 18.51
C VAL A 426 14.88 38.11 17.38
N THR A 427 15.99 38.79 17.14
CA THR A 427 16.21 39.83 16.14
C THR A 427 15.96 39.34 14.72
N ASP A 428 15.26 40.18 13.96
CA ASP A 428 15.19 40.20 12.49
C ASP A 428 16.57 40.05 11.85
N GLY A 429 16.77 38.94 11.16
CA GLY A 429 17.91 38.70 10.27
C GLY A 429 17.50 38.96 8.83
N SER A 430 17.96 40.08 8.29
CA SER A 430 17.79 40.52 6.91
C SER A 430 18.23 39.45 5.90
N ARG A 431 17.29 38.95 5.08
CA ARG A 431 17.61 38.12 3.91
C ARG A 431 18.01 39.02 2.73
N PRO A 432 19.14 38.77 2.05
CA PRO A 432 19.48 39.48 0.83
C PRO A 432 18.59 39.03 -0.33
N SER A 433 17.96 40.01 -0.98
CA SER A 433 17.22 39.87 -2.22
C SER A 433 18.16 39.43 -3.35
N PHE A 434 17.96 38.23 -3.89
CA PHE A 434 18.57 37.82 -5.15
C PHE A 434 17.67 38.22 -6.32
N PRO A 435 18.21 38.84 -7.38
CA PRO A 435 17.44 39.22 -8.55
C PRO A 435 17.01 37.97 -9.35
N GLY A 436 15.76 37.97 -9.78
CA GLY A 436 15.16 36.91 -10.56
C GLY A 436 15.86 36.68 -11.89
N THR A 437 16.12 35.41 -12.17
CA THR A 437 16.52 34.92 -13.49
C THR A 437 15.28 34.22 -14.09
N PRO A 438 14.88 34.55 -15.33
CA PRO A 438 13.65 34.03 -15.92
C PRO A 438 13.77 32.54 -16.26
N LEU A 439 12.65 31.83 -16.06
CA LEU A 439 12.38 30.50 -16.58
C LEU A 439 12.72 30.41 -18.08
N VAL A 440 13.67 29.54 -18.42
CA VAL A 440 13.76 28.98 -19.78
C VAL A 440 13.11 27.60 -19.74
N LEU A 441 11.89 27.53 -20.26
CA LEU A 441 11.21 26.29 -20.63
C LEU A 441 11.96 25.66 -21.82
N VAL A 442 12.85 24.71 -21.56
CA VAL A 442 13.34 23.79 -22.59
C VAL A 442 12.40 22.59 -22.61
N GLY A 443 11.49 22.58 -23.58
CA GLY A 443 10.74 21.38 -23.95
C GLY A 443 11.69 20.38 -24.61
N LEU A 444 11.79 19.18 -24.03
CA LEU A 444 12.40 18.03 -24.70
C LEU A 444 11.30 17.03 -25.06
N ALA A 445 10.74 17.21 -26.24
CA ALA A 445 9.95 16.21 -26.94
C ALA A 445 10.59 16.06 -28.34
N LEU A 446 11.15 14.89 -28.63
CA LEU A 446 11.41 14.29 -29.96
C LEU A 446 12.75 13.54 -30.01
N THR A 447 12.69 12.20 -29.94
CA THR A 447 13.55 11.32 -30.75
C THR A 447 12.93 9.93 -30.89
N ILE A 448 11.88 9.81 -31.69
CA ILE A 448 11.58 8.55 -32.40
C ILE A 448 11.18 8.95 -33.83
N LEU A 449 12.14 8.94 -34.75
CA LEU A 449 11.93 8.83 -36.20
C LEU A 449 13.28 8.72 -36.92
N ALA A 450 13.86 7.52 -36.99
CA ALA A 450 14.79 7.14 -38.06
C ALA A 450 15.05 5.63 -38.08
N ARG A 451 14.20 4.86 -38.79
CA ARG A 451 14.63 3.69 -39.60
C ARG A 451 13.45 3.12 -40.40
N ARG A 452 13.18 3.75 -41.54
CA ARG A 452 12.53 3.10 -42.68
C ARG A 452 13.18 3.62 -43.97
N ARG A 453 14.09 2.83 -44.54
CA ARG A 453 14.26 2.60 -45.98
C ARG A 453 15.53 1.79 -46.25
N GLY A 454 15.38 0.72 -47.02
CA GLY A 454 16.47 0.20 -47.85
C GLY A 454 16.66 -1.31 -47.84
N TYR A 455 15.71 -2.09 -48.36
CA TYR A 455 16.06 -3.34 -49.06
C TYR A 455 15.17 -3.48 -50.31
N ARG A 456 15.77 -3.21 -51.47
CA ARG A 456 15.34 -3.66 -52.79
C ARG A 456 16.59 -4.08 -53.55
N GLN A 457 16.62 -5.38 -53.87
CA GLN A 457 17.23 -6.04 -55.03
C GLN A 457 18.70 -5.77 -55.38
N ALA A 458 19.53 -6.77 -55.14
CA ALA A 458 20.27 -7.51 -56.19
C ALA A 458 20.42 -8.97 -55.73
#